data_AF-A0A942BKC9-F1
#
_entry.id   AF-A0A942BKC9-F1
#
_cell.length_a   1.000
_cell.length_b   1.000
_cell.length_c   1.000
_cell.angle_alpha   90.00
_cell.angle_beta   90.00
_cell.angle_gamma   90.00
#
_symmetry.space_group_name_H-M   'P 1'
#
loop_
_entity.id
_entity.type
_entity.pdbx_description
1 polymer ?
#
loop_
_entity_poly.entity_id
_entity_poly.type
_entity_poly.pdbx_seq_one_letter_code
_entity_poly.pdbx_strand_id
1 'polypeptide(L)'
;MRGHPLVGEVTTGEHLLTWSQGDWHRSIQLGVDGDAYGLVEMIDNNPMVCATTFGWPGPLAILHAIAIGPLVRAGLIVEPPSSMSNITPEAGHKEFVGDTLGTLGEFESMTIFTEMNEDVDRSYAGISALAEIRTPERLEDLDDLYEEAFGRSFFVREVHSDELDASEVKGKPGAIYRLRITPDDPISLFRIDVLADHEGKVGAAGIVHAFNVMIGCEESFGIPANLSAVL
;
A
#
# COMPACT_ATOMS: atom_id res chain seq x y z
N MET A 1 0.45 26.52 9.12
CA MET A 1 -0.73 25.83 8.53
C MET A 1 -1.96 26.25 9.32
N ARG A 2 -3.09 26.58 8.67
CA ARG A 2 -4.36 26.71 9.39
C ARG A 2 -4.83 25.29 9.70
N GLY A 3 -5.17 25.01 10.95
CA GLY A 3 -5.70 23.70 11.37
C GLY A 3 -6.99 23.35 10.64
N HIS A 4 -7.27 22.06 10.49
CA HIS A 4 -8.52 21.59 9.90
C HIS A 4 -9.69 21.94 10.83
N PRO A 5 -10.82 22.49 10.32
CA PRO A 5 -11.87 23.06 11.17
C PRO A 5 -12.57 22.04 12.08
N LEU A 6 -12.50 20.75 11.75
CA LEU A 6 -13.07 19.66 12.55
C LEU A 6 -12.07 18.98 13.48
N VAL A 7 -10.78 19.34 13.39
CA VAL A 7 -9.71 18.66 14.12
C VAL A 7 -9.08 19.64 15.09
N GLY A 8 -8.95 19.20 16.34
CA GLY A 8 -8.26 19.95 17.38
C GLY A 8 -6.75 19.85 17.23
N GLU A 9 -6.08 19.56 18.33
CA GLU A 9 -4.63 19.38 18.35
C GLU A 9 -4.24 18.09 17.63
N VAL A 10 -3.17 18.15 16.84
CA VAL A 10 -2.57 17.00 16.15
C VAL A 10 -1.17 16.80 16.71
N THR A 11 -0.86 15.59 17.15
CA THR A 11 0.44 15.23 17.73
C THR A 11 1.00 13.97 17.10
N THR A 12 2.32 13.83 17.14
CA THR A 12 3.08 12.64 16.72
C THR A 12 3.88 12.11 17.90
N GLY A 13 4.20 10.81 17.93
CA GLY A 13 4.95 10.22 19.04
C GLY A 13 4.87 8.70 19.06
N GLU A 14 4.29 8.15 20.14
CA GLU A 14 4.04 6.70 20.29
C GLU A 14 3.16 6.14 19.15
N HIS A 15 2.13 6.90 18.77
CA HIS A 15 1.38 6.67 17.55
C HIS A 15 1.96 7.50 16.40
N LEU A 16 1.71 7.05 15.16
CA LEU A 16 2.11 7.77 13.96
C LEU A 16 1.41 9.13 13.88
N LEU A 17 0.14 9.18 14.27
CA LEU A 17 -0.64 10.41 14.35
C LEU A 17 -1.74 10.28 15.41
N THR A 18 -1.96 11.31 16.23
CA THR A 18 -3.06 11.38 17.19
C THR A 18 -3.76 12.73 17.08
N TRP A 19 -5.09 12.75 17.20
CA TRP A 19 -5.87 13.99 17.17
C TRP A 19 -7.18 13.90 17.94
N SER A 20 -7.81 15.07 18.16
CA SER A 20 -9.18 15.16 18.66
C SER A 20 -10.16 15.64 17.58
N GLN A 21 -11.37 15.09 17.59
CA GLN A 21 -12.48 15.47 16.70
C GLN A 21 -13.79 15.47 17.50
N GLY A 22 -14.20 16.64 17.99
CA GLY A 22 -15.27 16.71 19.00
C GLY A 22 -14.84 15.97 20.28
N ASP A 23 -15.65 15.01 20.71
CA ASP A 23 -15.37 14.16 21.88
C ASP A 23 -14.49 12.94 21.56
N TRP A 24 -14.14 12.72 20.29
CA TRP A 24 -13.36 11.56 19.88
C TRP A 24 -11.87 11.85 20.00
N HIS A 25 -11.12 10.90 20.56
CA HIS A 25 -9.65 10.88 20.57
C HIS A 25 -9.20 9.76 19.66
N ARG A 26 -8.61 10.10 18.52
CA ARG A 26 -8.35 9.16 17.44
C ARG A 26 -6.86 9.06 17.14
N SER A 27 -6.43 7.92 16.62
CA SER A 27 -5.04 7.72 16.25
C SER A 27 -4.86 6.84 15.02
N ILE A 28 -3.71 7.01 14.38
CA ILE A 28 -3.13 6.09 13.41
C ILE A 28 -1.87 5.52 14.04
N GLN A 29 -1.74 4.20 14.06
CA GLN A 29 -0.59 3.52 14.62
C GLN A 29 -0.03 2.49 13.65
N LEU A 30 1.23 2.11 13.84
CA LEU A 30 1.83 1.05 13.04
C LEU A 30 1.33 -0.32 13.50
N GLY A 31 1.00 -1.20 12.56
CA GLY A 31 0.62 -2.58 12.83
C GLY A 31 -0.89 -2.83 12.84
N VAL A 32 -1.29 -4.03 13.25
CA VAL A 32 -2.64 -4.60 13.08
C VAL A 32 -3.65 -4.16 14.13
N ASP A 33 -3.17 -3.64 15.26
CA ASP A 33 -4.04 -3.28 16.37
C ASP A 33 -4.82 -2.01 16.00
N GLY A 34 -6.14 -2.10 15.87
CA GLY A 34 -7.00 -0.97 15.50
C GLY A 34 -8.44 -1.41 15.25
N ASP A 35 -9.36 -0.45 15.23
CA ASP A 35 -10.78 -0.71 14.88
C ASP A 35 -10.93 -1.01 13.38
N ALA A 36 -10.00 -0.50 12.57
CA ALA A 36 -9.83 -0.81 11.15
C ALA A 36 -8.33 -0.88 10.83
N TYR A 37 -7.97 -1.66 9.80
CA TYR A 37 -6.57 -1.93 9.44
C TYR A 37 -6.42 -2.25 7.95
N GLY A 38 -5.32 -1.80 7.33
CA GLY A 38 -4.90 -2.22 6.00
C GLY A 38 -4.54 -1.06 5.05
N LEU A 39 -4.61 -1.33 3.74
CA LEU A 39 -4.38 -0.34 2.69
C LEU A 39 -5.68 0.42 2.38
N VAL A 40 -5.65 1.75 2.48
CA VAL A 40 -6.83 2.63 2.28
C VAL A 40 -7.62 2.29 1.01
N GLU A 41 -6.95 2.06 -0.12
CA GLU A 41 -7.58 1.75 -1.41
C GLU A 41 -8.31 0.40 -1.43
N MET A 42 -8.05 -0.47 -0.46
CA MET A 42 -8.56 -1.84 -0.41
C MET A 42 -9.50 -2.09 0.77
N ILE A 43 -9.81 -1.06 1.57
CA ILE A 43 -10.76 -1.12 2.67
C ILE A 43 -11.94 -0.21 2.33
N ASP A 44 -13.14 -0.60 2.75
CA ASP A 44 -14.27 0.31 2.73
C ASP A 44 -14.02 1.56 3.61
N ASN A 45 -14.40 2.74 3.09
CA ASN A 45 -14.25 3.99 3.85
C ASN A 45 -15.11 4.02 5.14
N ASN A 46 -16.24 3.30 5.18
CA ASN A 46 -17.17 3.32 6.31
C ASN A 46 -16.53 2.84 7.63
N PRO A 47 -15.88 1.66 7.69
CA PRO A 47 -15.08 1.25 8.85
C PRO A 47 -14.05 2.31 9.29
N MET A 48 -13.33 2.92 8.35
CA MET A 48 -12.30 3.91 8.67
C MET A 48 -12.87 5.21 9.26
N VAL A 49 -13.95 5.74 8.68
CA VAL A 49 -14.61 6.96 9.18
C VAL A 49 -15.10 6.78 10.62
N CYS A 50 -15.55 5.58 10.97
CA CYS A 50 -16.06 5.23 12.30
C CYS A 50 -14.96 4.79 13.29
N ALA A 51 -13.74 4.52 12.82
CA ALA A 51 -12.67 4.00 13.66
C ALA A 51 -12.12 5.06 14.63
N THR A 52 -11.90 4.68 15.89
CA THR A 52 -11.11 5.48 16.84
C THR A 52 -9.63 5.31 16.53
N THR A 53 -9.21 4.07 16.29
CA THR A 53 -7.82 3.73 15.96
C THR A 53 -7.76 3.05 14.60
N PHE A 54 -6.83 3.49 13.75
CA PHE A 54 -6.52 2.82 12.49
C PHE A 54 -5.11 2.23 12.52
N GLY A 55 -5.03 0.94 12.24
CA GLY A 55 -3.77 0.23 12.05
C GLY A 55 -3.24 0.46 10.64
N TRP A 56 -2.10 1.13 10.53
CA TRP A 56 -1.40 1.37 9.27
C TRP A 56 -0.34 0.26 9.07
N PRO A 57 -0.38 -0.50 7.96
CA PRO A 57 0.41 -1.74 7.82
C PRO A 57 1.93 -1.62 7.82
N GLY A 58 2.47 -0.44 7.54
CA GLY A 58 3.90 -0.29 7.29
C GLY A 58 4.27 -0.30 5.80
N PRO A 59 5.47 0.18 5.46
CA PRO A 59 5.91 0.34 4.07
C PRO A 59 5.88 -0.96 3.27
N LEU A 60 6.45 -2.03 3.84
CA LEU A 60 6.58 -3.32 3.17
C LEU A 60 5.21 -3.95 2.89
N ALA A 61 4.32 -3.94 3.87
CA ALA A 61 2.98 -4.51 3.75
C ALA A 61 2.10 -3.73 2.77
N ILE A 62 2.22 -2.40 2.71
CA ILE A 62 1.53 -1.57 1.70
C ILE A 62 1.95 -1.94 0.28
N LEU A 63 3.26 -2.06 0.03
CA LEU A 63 3.72 -2.44 -1.31
C LEU A 63 3.22 -3.84 -1.70
N HIS A 64 3.19 -4.78 -0.75
CA HIS A 64 2.66 -6.12 -1.00
C HIS A 64 1.15 -6.15 -1.21
N ALA A 65 0.39 -5.33 -0.48
CA ALA A 65 -1.04 -5.18 -0.69
C ALA A 65 -1.34 -4.63 -2.09
N ILE A 66 -0.58 -3.62 -2.56
CA ILE A 66 -0.66 -3.15 -3.95
C ILE A 66 -0.28 -4.26 -4.93
N ALA A 67 0.82 -4.98 -4.63
CA ALA A 67 1.34 -6.00 -5.52
C ALA A 67 0.40 -7.17 -5.70
N ILE A 68 0.01 -7.85 -4.62
CA ILE A 68 -0.67 -9.15 -4.69
C ILE A 68 -2.04 -9.16 -4.03
N GLY A 69 -2.44 -8.07 -3.36
CA GLY A 69 -3.75 -7.95 -2.74
C GLY A 69 -4.92 -8.24 -3.70
N PRO A 70 -4.93 -7.71 -4.94
CA PRO A 70 -5.98 -8.03 -5.90
C PRO A 70 -6.05 -9.54 -6.21
N LEU A 71 -4.90 -10.20 -6.39
CA LEU A 71 -4.83 -11.64 -6.65
C LEU A 71 -5.32 -12.48 -5.47
N VAL A 72 -4.99 -12.06 -4.23
CA VAL A 72 -5.47 -12.69 -2.99
C VAL A 72 -6.99 -12.59 -2.90
N ARG A 73 -7.54 -11.38 -3.12
CA ARG A 73 -8.99 -11.14 -3.08
C ARG A 73 -9.75 -11.96 -4.12
N ALA A 74 -9.15 -12.23 -5.27
CA ALA A 74 -9.72 -13.07 -6.32
C ALA A 74 -9.48 -14.58 -6.13
N GLY A 75 -8.66 -15.00 -5.16
CA GLY A 75 -8.32 -16.41 -4.94
C GLY A 75 -7.58 -17.05 -6.14
N LEU A 76 -6.76 -16.26 -6.84
CA LEU A 76 -6.06 -16.72 -8.05
C LEU A 76 -4.72 -17.39 -7.78
N ILE A 77 -4.11 -17.12 -6.62
CA ILE A 77 -2.80 -17.64 -6.23
C ILE A 77 -2.89 -19.16 -6.00
N VAL A 78 -2.02 -19.93 -6.65
CA VAL A 78 -2.02 -21.41 -6.52
C VAL A 78 -0.95 -21.93 -5.57
N GLU A 79 0.16 -21.21 -5.42
CA GLU A 79 1.30 -21.54 -4.56
C GLU A 79 1.80 -20.29 -3.83
N PRO A 80 2.44 -20.41 -2.65
CA PRO A 80 2.95 -19.27 -1.91
C PRO A 80 3.86 -18.38 -2.77
N PRO A 81 3.50 -17.10 -2.99
CA PRO A 81 4.29 -16.21 -3.83
C PRO A 81 5.64 -15.88 -3.19
N SER A 82 6.52 -15.30 -4.00
CA SER A 82 7.79 -14.77 -3.54
C SER A 82 7.96 -13.32 -3.95
N SER A 83 8.79 -12.57 -3.23
CA SER A 83 9.11 -11.19 -3.60
C SER A 83 10.54 -10.83 -3.27
N MET A 84 11.08 -9.89 -4.03
CA MET A 84 12.34 -9.20 -3.74
C MET A 84 12.05 -7.75 -3.38
N SER A 85 12.63 -7.26 -2.30
CA SER A 85 12.38 -5.94 -1.74
C SER A 85 13.69 -5.20 -1.47
N ASN A 86 13.76 -3.90 -1.79
CA ASN A 86 14.86 -3.03 -1.35
C ASN A 86 14.65 -2.45 0.06
N ILE A 87 13.47 -2.68 0.65
CA ILE A 87 13.14 -2.29 2.03
C ILE A 87 13.69 -3.37 2.97
N THR A 88 14.51 -2.93 3.93
CA THR A 88 14.88 -3.75 5.09
C THR A 88 13.84 -3.55 6.19
N PRO A 89 12.98 -4.55 6.49
CA PRO A 89 11.99 -4.42 7.54
C PRO A 89 12.66 -4.38 8.93
N GLU A 90 12.09 -3.61 9.84
CA GLU A 90 12.43 -3.72 11.27
C GLU A 90 11.91 -5.06 11.83
N ALA A 91 12.40 -5.44 13.02
CA ALA A 91 12.00 -6.69 13.65
C ALA A 91 10.47 -6.75 13.84
N GLY A 92 9.83 -7.85 13.43
CA GLY A 92 8.38 -8.04 13.48
C GLY A 92 7.60 -7.43 12.31
N HIS A 93 8.10 -6.39 11.64
CA HIS A 93 7.32 -5.70 10.58
C HIS A 93 7.07 -6.55 9.32
N LYS A 94 7.82 -7.64 9.15
CA LYS A 94 7.59 -8.61 8.08
C LYS A 94 6.27 -9.37 8.26
N GLU A 95 5.83 -9.57 9.51
CA GLU A 95 4.59 -10.30 9.83
C GLU A 95 3.36 -9.53 9.34
N PHE A 96 3.41 -8.19 9.37
CA PHE A 96 2.34 -7.33 8.85
C PHE A 96 2.01 -7.56 7.38
N VAL A 97 2.94 -8.11 6.57
CA VAL A 97 2.63 -8.48 5.18
C VAL A 97 1.60 -9.59 5.15
N GLY A 98 1.78 -10.64 5.95
CA GLY A 98 0.82 -11.74 6.05
C GLY A 98 -0.51 -11.27 6.61
N ASP A 99 -0.48 -10.48 7.68
CA ASP A 99 -1.69 -9.95 8.31
C ASP A 99 -2.50 -9.06 7.35
N THR A 100 -1.83 -8.17 6.60
CA THR A 100 -2.50 -7.30 5.62
C THR A 100 -3.13 -8.10 4.49
N LEU A 101 -2.43 -9.09 3.96
CA LEU A 101 -2.98 -9.89 2.86
C LEU A 101 -4.09 -10.82 3.35
N GLY A 102 -3.99 -11.32 4.58
CA GLY A 102 -5.02 -12.13 5.22
C GLY A 102 -6.34 -11.39 5.46
N THR A 103 -6.35 -10.06 5.53
CA THR A 103 -7.62 -9.29 5.60
C THR A 103 -8.35 -9.24 4.25
N LEU A 104 -7.66 -9.51 3.14
CA LEU A 104 -8.20 -9.43 1.78
C LEU A 104 -8.76 -10.77 1.29
N GLY A 105 -8.34 -11.89 1.86
CA GLY A 105 -8.76 -13.23 1.47
C GLY A 105 -7.93 -14.34 2.14
N GLU A 106 -8.17 -15.59 1.74
CA GLU A 106 -7.36 -16.72 2.18
C GLU A 106 -5.92 -16.56 1.68
N PHE A 107 -4.97 -16.39 2.61
CA PHE A 107 -3.56 -16.22 2.31
C PHE A 107 -2.71 -16.91 3.37
N GLU A 108 -1.89 -17.87 2.95
CA GLU A 108 -1.06 -18.63 3.89
C GLU A 108 0.25 -17.92 4.21
N SER A 109 1.06 -17.62 3.20
CA SER A 109 2.40 -17.04 3.39
C SER A 109 3.01 -16.53 2.08
N MET A 110 4.10 -15.79 2.21
CA MET A 110 4.97 -15.38 1.11
C MET A 110 6.43 -15.45 1.54
N THR A 111 7.30 -15.83 0.60
CA THR A 111 8.74 -15.72 0.79
C THR A 111 9.23 -14.34 0.35
N ILE A 112 9.67 -13.51 1.31
CA ILE A 112 10.23 -12.19 1.03
C ILE A 112 11.74 -12.22 1.17
N PHE A 113 12.44 -11.91 0.08
CA PHE A 113 13.88 -11.68 0.00
C PHE A 113 14.17 -10.19 0.10
N THR A 114 15.13 -9.82 0.94
CA THR A 114 15.56 -8.42 1.08
C THR A 114 16.91 -8.25 0.38
N GLU A 115 16.99 -7.28 -0.52
CA GLU A 115 18.23 -6.96 -1.19
C GLU A 115 19.17 -6.21 -0.22
N MET A 116 20.24 -6.91 0.18
CA MET A 116 21.25 -6.38 1.10
C MET A 116 22.46 -5.79 0.36
N ASN A 117 22.40 -5.65 -0.97
CA ASN A 117 23.48 -5.06 -1.74
C ASN A 117 23.59 -3.56 -1.43
N GLU A 118 24.82 -3.07 -1.29
CA GLU A 118 25.14 -1.65 -1.03
C GLU A 118 24.86 -0.77 -2.25
N ASP A 119 24.91 -1.34 -3.46
CA ASP A 119 24.68 -0.64 -4.73
C ASP A 119 23.19 -0.42 -5.05
N VAL A 120 22.27 -0.90 -4.22
CA VAL A 120 20.83 -0.72 -4.42
C VAL A 120 20.46 0.73 -4.22
N ASP A 121 19.76 1.32 -5.17
CA ASP A 121 19.20 2.65 -5.01
C ASP A 121 18.13 2.62 -3.90
N ARG A 122 18.47 3.26 -2.77
CA ARG A 122 17.60 3.40 -1.60
C ARG A 122 16.81 4.70 -1.61
N SER A 123 16.85 5.49 -2.70
CA SER A 123 16.09 6.73 -2.82
C SER A 123 14.58 6.51 -2.95
N TYR A 124 14.14 5.27 -3.14
CA TYR A 124 12.75 4.86 -3.20
C TYR A 124 12.54 3.52 -2.46
N ALA A 125 11.28 3.19 -2.22
CA ALA A 125 10.84 1.91 -1.69
C ALA A 125 10.24 1.09 -2.83
N GLY A 126 10.62 -0.18 -2.96
CA GLY A 126 10.16 -1.00 -4.08
C GLY A 126 10.22 -2.49 -3.83
N ILE A 127 9.31 -3.21 -4.49
CA ILE A 127 9.28 -4.66 -4.53
C ILE A 127 9.04 -5.19 -5.95
N SER A 128 9.52 -6.40 -6.20
CA SER A 128 9.14 -7.24 -7.33
C SER A 128 8.56 -8.54 -6.77
N ALA A 129 7.26 -8.74 -6.89
CA ALA A 129 6.59 -9.97 -6.49
C ALA A 129 6.36 -10.89 -7.69
N LEU A 130 6.45 -12.19 -7.44
CA LEU A 130 6.23 -13.28 -8.38
C LEU A 130 5.24 -14.25 -7.76
N ALA A 131 4.15 -14.53 -8.49
CA ALA A 131 3.10 -15.45 -8.07
C ALA A 131 2.80 -16.43 -9.20
N GLU A 132 2.61 -17.69 -8.84
CA GLU A 132 1.91 -18.64 -9.69
C GLU A 132 0.42 -18.43 -9.52
N ILE A 133 -0.29 -18.22 -10.63
CA ILE A 133 -1.72 -18.00 -10.63
C ILE A 133 -2.42 -19.00 -11.54
N ARG A 134 -3.65 -19.36 -11.19
CA ARG A 134 -4.52 -20.05 -12.15
C ARG A 134 -4.68 -19.16 -13.37
N THR A 135 -4.42 -19.71 -14.55
CA THR A 135 -4.54 -18.95 -15.80
C THR A 135 -6.00 -18.54 -15.99
N PRO A 136 -6.30 -17.22 -16.08
CA PRO A 136 -7.65 -16.76 -16.34
C PRO A 136 -8.05 -17.12 -17.77
N GLU A 137 -9.36 -17.22 -18.02
CA GLU A 137 -9.88 -17.49 -19.38
C GLU A 137 -9.51 -16.36 -20.35
N ARG A 138 -9.46 -15.12 -19.86
CA ARG A 138 -8.96 -13.96 -20.60
C ARG A 138 -7.86 -13.27 -19.79
N LEU A 139 -6.72 -12.99 -20.41
CA LEU A 139 -5.61 -12.30 -19.71
C LEU A 139 -5.99 -10.89 -19.24
N GLU A 140 -6.90 -10.21 -19.97
CA GLU A 140 -7.47 -8.91 -19.61
C GLU A 140 -8.28 -8.93 -18.30
N ASP A 141 -8.71 -10.11 -17.82
CA ASP A 141 -9.34 -10.24 -16.50
C ASP A 141 -8.39 -9.81 -15.37
N LEU A 142 -7.07 -9.88 -15.59
CA LEU A 142 -6.07 -9.38 -14.64
C LEU A 142 -6.03 -7.85 -14.64
N ASP A 143 -6.12 -7.21 -15.80
CA ASP A 143 -6.15 -5.76 -15.88
C ASP A 143 -7.43 -5.23 -15.22
N ASP A 144 -8.58 -5.87 -15.49
CA ASP A 144 -9.87 -5.56 -14.88
C ASP A 144 -9.82 -5.67 -13.33
N LEU A 145 -9.09 -6.66 -12.80
CA LEU A 145 -8.92 -6.87 -11.36
C LEU A 145 -8.16 -5.71 -10.69
N TYR A 146 -7.07 -5.25 -11.31
CA TYR A 146 -6.29 -4.13 -10.79
C TYR A 146 -6.97 -2.79 -11.01
N GLU A 147 -7.74 -2.64 -12.09
CA GLU A 147 -8.59 -1.47 -12.34
C GLU A 147 -9.73 -1.38 -11.31
N GLU A 148 -10.35 -2.51 -10.91
CA GLU A 148 -11.31 -2.52 -9.80
C GLU A 148 -10.67 -2.03 -8.49
N ALA A 149 -9.45 -2.49 -8.19
CA ALA A 149 -8.75 -2.13 -6.98
C ALA A 149 -8.23 -0.69 -6.97
N PHE A 150 -7.70 -0.20 -8.09
CA PHE A 150 -6.90 1.04 -8.12
C PHE A 150 -7.31 2.05 -9.20
N GLY A 151 -8.24 1.73 -10.10
CA GLY A 151 -8.65 2.62 -11.20
C GLY A 151 -9.24 3.96 -10.75
N ARG A 152 -9.75 4.00 -9.50
CA ARG A 152 -10.27 5.21 -8.85
C ARG A 152 -9.32 5.80 -7.82
N SER A 153 -8.14 5.22 -7.62
CA SER A 153 -7.17 5.68 -6.66
C SER A 153 -6.49 6.97 -7.13
N PHE A 154 -6.28 7.90 -6.20
CA PHE A 154 -5.43 9.07 -6.43
C PHE A 154 -3.93 8.77 -6.28
N PHE A 155 -3.60 7.67 -5.60
CA PHE A 155 -2.25 7.43 -5.08
C PHE A 155 -1.66 6.08 -5.48
N VAL A 156 -2.35 5.29 -6.29
CA VAL A 156 -1.85 4.03 -6.86
C VAL A 156 -2.23 4.02 -8.32
N ARG A 157 -1.26 3.85 -9.22
CA ARG A 157 -1.50 3.85 -10.67
C ARG A 157 -0.65 2.81 -11.40
N GLU A 158 -1.17 2.27 -12.48
CA GLU A 158 -0.38 1.44 -13.39
C GLU A 158 0.56 2.31 -14.25
N VAL A 159 1.68 1.72 -14.66
CA VAL A 159 2.52 2.23 -15.75
C VAL A 159 2.85 1.12 -16.75
N HIS A 160 2.82 1.48 -18.04
CA HIS A 160 3.11 0.55 -19.15
C HIS A 160 4.54 0.72 -19.72
N SER A 161 5.47 1.30 -18.96
CA SER A 161 6.86 1.45 -19.39
C SER A 161 7.64 0.13 -19.30
N ASP A 162 8.59 -0.06 -20.22
CA ASP A 162 9.48 -1.22 -20.24
C ASP A 162 10.36 -1.32 -18.98
N GLU A 163 10.66 -0.18 -18.35
CA GLU A 163 11.43 -0.07 -17.11
C GLU A 163 10.72 0.86 -16.12
N LEU A 164 10.71 0.46 -14.84
CA LEU A 164 10.25 1.31 -13.76
C LEU A 164 11.43 2.17 -13.31
N ASP A 165 11.24 3.49 -13.30
CA ASP A 165 12.25 4.45 -12.88
C ASP A 165 11.86 5.08 -11.55
N ALA A 166 12.79 5.11 -10.61
CA ALA A 166 12.68 5.82 -9.33
C ALA A 166 12.25 7.29 -9.50
N SER A 167 12.67 7.94 -10.59
CA SER A 167 12.30 9.32 -10.91
C SER A 167 10.79 9.51 -11.09
N GLU A 168 10.05 8.44 -11.39
CA GLU A 168 8.59 8.49 -11.51
C GLU A 168 7.87 8.61 -10.17
N VAL A 169 8.50 8.18 -9.07
CA VAL A 169 7.91 8.23 -7.73
C VAL A 169 8.59 9.25 -6.83
N LYS A 170 9.85 9.59 -7.07
CA LYS A 170 10.63 10.48 -6.21
C LYS A 170 9.93 11.81 -5.95
N GLY A 171 9.73 12.13 -4.67
CA GLY A 171 9.04 13.32 -4.20
C GLY A 171 7.55 13.36 -4.52
N LYS A 172 6.91 12.23 -4.86
CA LYS A 172 5.47 12.16 -5.17
C LYS A 172 4.72 11.37 -4.10
N PRO A 173 3.44 11.69 -3.86
CA PRO A 173 2.66 11.04 -2.81
C PRO A 173 2.19 9.62 -3.16
N GLY A 174 2.23 9.24 -4.43
CA GLY A 174 1.69 7.97 -4.91
C GLY A 174 2.72 6.85 -5.05
N ALA A 175 2.19 5.65 -5.28
CA ALA A 175 2.91 4.48 -5.77
C ALA A 175 2.56 4.22 -7.24
N ILE A 176 3.46 3.55 -7.93
CA ILE A 176 3.23 3.02 -9.28
C ILE A 176 3.43 1.52 -9.27
N TYR A 177 2.69 0.82 -10.12
CA TYR A 177 2.89 -0.60 -10.33
C TYR A 177 2.91 -0.95 -11.81
N ARG A 178 3.46 -2.12 -12.13
CA ARG A 178 3.49 -2.67 -13.49
C ARG A 178 3.23 -4.16 -13.48
N LEU A 179 2.31 -4.60 -14.33
CA LEU A 179 1.92 -5.99 -14.48
C LEU A 179 2.73 -6.66 -15.59
N ARG A 180 3.12 -7.92 -15.38
CA ARG A 180 3.75 -8.77 -16.39
C ARG A 180 3.26 -10.19 -16.22
N ILE A 181 2.83 -10.81 -17.31
CA ILE A 181 2.39 -12.20 -17.31
C ILE A 181 3.18 -13.02 -18.34
N THR A 182 3.60 -14.20 -17.92
CA THR A 182 4.05 -15.27 -18.81
C THR A 182 2.93 -16.32 -18.83
N PRO A 183 2.07 -16.33 -19.88
CA PRO A 183 0.92 -17.21 -19.92
C PRO A 183 1.32 -18.68 -20.16
N ASP A 184 0.67 -19.59 -19.46
CA ASP A 184 0.77 -21.06 -19.64
C ASP A 184 -0.55 -21.73 -19.18
N ASP A 185 -0.74 -23.04 -19.38
CA ASP A 185 -1.99 -23.76 -19.06
C ASP A 185 -1.69 -25.01 -18.19
N PRO A 186 -2.27 -25.15 -16.98
CA PRO A 186 -3.33 -24.33 -16.38
C PRO A 186 -2.86 -23.21 -15.44
N ILE A 187 -1.55 -22.99 -15.32
CA ILE A 187 -0.96 -22.06 -14.36
C ILE A 187 -0.07 -21.07 -15.12
N SER A 188 -0.28 -19.78 -14.92
CA SER A 188 0.54 -18.72 -15.48
C SER A 188 1.47 -18.15 -14.42
N LEU A 189 2.61 -17.62 -14.86
CA LEU A 189 3.51 -16.89 -13.99
C LEU A 189 3.21 -15.40 -14.06
N PHE A 190 2.81 -14.82 -12.94
CA PHE A 190 2.51 -13.40 -12.82
C PHE A 190 3.59 -12.68 -12.03
N ARG A 191 4.12 -11.60 -12.61
CA ARG A 191 5.08 -10.71 -11.96
C ARG A 191 4.48 -9.33 -11.85
N ILE A 192 4.67 -8.72 -10.69
CA ILE A 192 4.31 -7.33 -10.45
C ILE A 192 5.44 -6.61 -9.75
N ASP A 193 5.79 -5.46 -10.30
CA ASP A 193 6.77 -4.56 -9.70
C ASP A 193 6.01 -3.33 -9.14
N VAL A 194 6.33 -2.88 -7.94
CA VAL A 194 5.70 -1.72 -7.28
C VAL A 194 6.78 -0.81 -6.72
N LEU A 195 6.70 0.50 -7.02
CA LEU A 195 7.59 1.53 -6.48
C LEU A 195 6.80 2.64 -5.77
N ALA A 196 7.39 3.23 -4.75
CA ALA A 196 6.90 4.43 -4.08
C ALA A 196 8.05 5.27 -3.50
N ASP A 197 7.81 6.56 -3.30
CA ASP A 197 8.70 7.38 -2.48
C ASP A 197 8.55 7.04 -0.99
N HIS A 198 9.65 7.09 -0.22
CA HIS A 198 9.62 6.80 1.22
C HIS A 198 8.71 7.74 2.01
N GLU A 199 8.59 8.99 1.60
CA GLU A 199 7.67 9.98 2.20
C GLU A 199 6.28 9.98 1.53
N GLY A 200 6.15 9.26 0.42
CA GLY A 200 4.92 9.13 -0.34
C GLY A 200 3.96 8.08 0.21
N LYS A 201 3.50 7.21 -0.67
CA LYS A 201 2.42 6.25 -0.37
C LYS A 201 2.75 5.34 0.81
N VAL A 202 4.02 5.02 0.97
CA VAL A 202 4.55 4.14 2.03
C VAL A 202 5.07 4.90 3.24
N GLY A 203 4.80 6.20 3.36
CA GLY A 203 5.24 7.02 4.48
C GLY A 203 4.24 8.11 4.86
N ALA A 204 4.74 9.33 5.06
CA ALA A 204 3.95 10.44 5.59
C ALA A 204 2.68 10.73 4.76
N ALA A 205 2.78 10.75 3.42
CA ALA A 205 1.59 10.99 2.58
C ALA A 205 0.54 9.87 2.73
N GLY A 206 0.98 8.61 2.86
CA GLY A 206 0.10 7.48 3.16
C GLY A 206 -0.63 7.60 4.50
N ILE A 207 0.05 8.10 5.54
CA ILE A 207 -0.54 8.36 6.86
C ILE A 207 -1.55 9.50 6.80
N VAL A 208 -1.22 10.61 6.11
CA VAL A 208 -2.15 11.73 5.91
C VAL A 208 -3.37 11.31 5.09
N HIS A 209 -3.20 10.43 4.11
CA HIS A 209 -4.30 9.87 3.34
C HIS A 209 -5.26 9.09 4.23
N ALA A 210 -4.75 8.17 5.07
CA ALA A 210 -5.58 7.46 6.04
C ALA A 210 -6.28 8.41 7.02
N PHE A 211 -5.58 9.45 7.49
CA PHE A 211 -6.15 10.48 8.36
C PHE A 211 -7.32 11.21 7.68
N ASN A 212 -7.17 11.63 6.42
CA ASN A 212 -8.23 12.31 5.66
C ASN A 212 -9.49 11.47 5.55
N VAL A 213 -9.35 10.17 5.24
CA VAL A 213 -10.48 9.24 5.20
C VAL A 213 -11.14 9.12 6.56
N MET A 214 -10.35 8.90 7.62
CA MET A 214 -10.88 8.77 8.98
C MET A 214 -11.72 9.98 9.38
N ILE A 215 -11.27 11.21 9.12
CA ILE A 215 -12.02 12.43 9.47
C ILE A 215 -13.18 12.75 8.51
N GLY A 216 -13.39 11.95 7.47
CA GLY A 216 -14.44 12.14 6.46
C GLY A 216 -14.19 13.32 5.52
N CYS A 217 -12.92 13.64 5.25
CA CYS A 217 -12.51 14.70 4.33
C CYS A 217 -12.19 14.13 2.94
N GLU A 218 -11.93 15.03 1.98
CA GLU A 218 -11.41 14.64 0.67
C GLU A 218 -10.04 13.97 0.83
N GLU A 219 -9.88 12.80 0.20
CA GLU A 219 -8.71 11.91 0.37
C GLU A 219 -7.38 12.60 0.08
N SER A 220 -7.34 13.51 -0.91
CA SER A 220 -6.15 14.25 -1.30
C SER A 220 -5.91 15.56 -0.54
N PHE A 221 -6.75 15.90 0.43
CA PHE A 221 -6.65 17.19 1.12
C PHE A 221 -5.29 17.36 1.82
N GLY A 222 -4.58 18.43 1.48
CA GLY A 222 -3.26 18.72 2.07
C GLY A 222 -2.11 17.84 1.57
N ILE A 223 -2.36 16.93 0.62
CA ILE A 223 -1.32 16.09 -0.01
C ILE A 223 -0.98 16.68 -1.38
N PRO A 224 0.17 17.37 -1.54
CA PRO A 224 0.54 17.98 -2.81
C PRO A 224 0.93 16.91 -3.83
N ALA A 225 0.76 17.21 -5.13
CA ALA A 225 1.27 16.36 -6.20
C ALA A 225 2.81 16.20 -6.18
N ASN A 226 3.52 17.16 -5.55
CA ASN A 226 4.96 17.10 -5.30
C ASN A 226 5.24 17.46 -3.84
N LEU A 227 5.81 16.50 -3.10
CA LEU A 227 6.10 16.57 -1.67
C LEU A 227 7.24 17.55 -1.36
N SER A 228 8.20 17.71 -2.27
CA SER A 228 9.33 18.64 -2.11
C SER A 228 8.91 20.12 -2.12
N ALA A 229 7.67 20.43 -2.48
CA ALA A 229 7.14 21.80 -2.48
C ALA A 229 6.60 22.24 -1.10
N VAL A 230 6.60 21.36 -0.10
CA VAL A 230 5.99 21.59 1.23
C VAL A 230 7.01 21.52 2.39
N LEU A 231 8.24 21.07 2.12
CA LEU A 231 9.39 21.13 3.02
C LEU A 231 10.27 22.35 2.70
#